data_AF-A3J260-F1
#
_entry.id   AF-A3J260-F1
#
_cell.length_a   1.000
_cell.length_b   1.000
_cell.length_c   1.000
_cell.angle_alpha   90.00
_cell.angle_beta   90.00
_cell.angle_gamma   90.00
#
_symmetry.space_group_name_H-M   'P 1'
#
loop_
_entity.id
_entity.type
_entity.pdbx_description
1 polymer ?
#
loop_
_entity_poly.entity_id
_entity_poly.type
_entity_poly.pdbx_seq_one_letter_code
_entity_poly.pdbx_strand_id
1 'polypeptide(L)'
;MSTKKKTSKIESTPQIYSEAFKRQVVSEFERGLFTKAELRRRYNILGNSCIPRWLKKYGKFTYEDKITFGRPMKDPQQQRIKELEAQLTKKEEELKVFKRFIEIAERELKIDIVKKSGSKQSKK
;
A
#
# COMPACT_ATOMS: atom_id res chain seq x y z
N MET A 1 24.66 -42.88 -6.26
CA MET A 1 25.12 -42.64 -4.87
C MET A 1 24.16 -41.66 -4.19
N SER A 2 23.09 -42.16 -3.55
CA SER A 2 22.12 -41.29 -2.85
C SER A 2 22.64 -41.00 -1.43
N THR A 3 23.08 -39.76 -1.19
CA THR A 3 23.53 -39.32 0.14
C THR A 3 22.31 -39.08 1.04
N LYS A 4 21.96 -40.08 1.84
CA LYS A 4 20.95 -39.96 2.91
C LYS A 4 21.40 -38.89 3.92
N LYS A 5 20.84 -37.69 3.83
CA LYS A 5 21.02 -36.65 4.87
C LYS A 5 20.33 -37.13 6.14
N LYS A 6 21.11 -37.45 7.18
CA LYS A 6 20.60 -37.67 8.54
C LYS A 6 20.01 -36.35 9.05
N THR A 7 18.69 -36.22 9.03
CA THR A 7 18.00 -35.10 9.68
C THR A 7 17.81 -35.47 11.14
N SER A 8 18.77 -35.11 11.99
CA SER A 8 18.57 -35.12 13.45
C SER A 8 17.41 -34.18 13.77
N LYS A 9 16.34 -34.73 14.36
CA LYS A 9 15.14 -33.98 14.78
C LYS A 9 15.56 -33.00 15.87
N ILE A 10 15.61 -31.71 15.55
CA ILE A 10 15.97 -30.67 16.52
C ILE A 10 14.77 -30.48 17.44
N GLU A 11 14.98 -30.64 18.75
CA GLU A 11 13.92 -30.44 19.74
C GLU A 11 13.41 -29.01 19.66
N SER A 12 12.09 -28.86 19.51
CA SER A 12 11.41 -27.59 19.28
C SER A 12 11.14 -26.87 20.61
N THR A 13 12.16 -26.74 21.45
CA THR A 13 12.07 -25.89 22.65
C THR A 13 12.48 -24.46 22.30
N PRO A 14 11.86 -23.44 22.93
CA PRO A 14 12.23 -22.06 22.71
C PRO A 14 13.66 -21.81 23.23
N GLN A 15 14.63 -21.81 22.33
CA GLN A 15 16.04 -21.53 22.67
C GLN A 15 16.19 -20.05 23.07
N ILE A 16 16.65 -19.82 24.30
CA ILE A 16 17.02 -18.47 24.78
C ILE A 16 18.49 -18.24 24.42
N TYR A 17 18.75 -17.18 23.66
CA TYR A 17 20.11 -16.79 23.26
C TYR A 17 20.61 -15.64 24.12
N SER A 18 21.86 -15.73 24.60
CA SER A 18 22.54 -14.65 25.32
C SER A 18 22.80 -13.44 24.42
N GLU A 19 22.87 -12.25 25.00
CA GLU A 19 23.10 -11.01 24.26
C GLU A 19 24.46 -10.99 23.54
N ALA A 20 25.50 -11.52 24.18
CA ALA A 20 26.84 -11.64 23.60
C ALA A 20 26.81 -12.50 22.32
N PHE A 21 26.12 -13.63 22.37
CA PHE A 21 25.96 -14.51 21.21
C PHE A 21 25.23 -13.80 20.05
N LYS A 22 24.14 -13.09 20.34
CA LYS A 22 23.40 -12.32 19.30
C LYS A 22 24.30 -11.30 18.62
N ARG A 23 25.12 -10.58 19.39
CA ARG A 23 26.07 -9.58 18.85
C ARG A 23 27.18 -10.22 18.02
N GLN A 24 27.69 -11.38 18.42
CA GLN A 24 28.68 -12.12 17.63
C GLN A 24 28.12 -12.51 16.26
N VAL A 25 26.91 -13.10 16.23
CA VAL A 25 26.25 -13.51 14.98
C VAL A 25 26.02 -12.32 14.05
N VAL A 26 25.63 -11.17 14.60
CA VAL A 26 25.46 -9.92 13.85
C VAL A 26 26.79 -9.43 13.28
N SER A 27 27.86 -9.41 14.07
CA SER A 27 29.21 -9.03 13.61
C SER A 27 29.73 -9.91 12.48
N GLU A 28 29.52 -11.23 12.56
CA GLU A 28 29.88 -12.17 11.49
C GLU A 28 29.09 -11.92 10.20
N PHE A 29 27.81 -11.57 10.33
CA PHE A 29 26.97 -11.21 9.19
C PHE A 29 27.41 -9.89 8.55
N GLU A 30 27.70 -8.86 9.34
CA GLU A 30 28.14 -7.55 8.85
C GLU A 30 29.49 -7.60 8.15
N ARG A 31 30.37 -8.51 8.56
CA ARG A 31 31.65 -8.79 7.87
C ARG A 31 31.46 -9.48 6.51
N GLY A 32 30.23 -9.87 6.16
CA GLY A 32 29.92 -10.54 4.89
C GLY A 32 30.44 -11.97 4.81
N LEU A 33 30.84 -12.58 5.94
CA LEU A 33 31.43 -13.92 5.96
C LEU A 33 30.41 -15.02 5.66
N PHE A 34 29.14 -14.79 6.00
CA PHE A 34 28.08 -15.78 5.90
C PHE A 34 26.73 -15.13 5.57
N THR A 35 25.91 -15.86 4.82
CA THR A 35 24.50 -15.52 4.61
C THR A 35 23.66 -15.86 5.84
N LYS A 36 22.46 -15.27 5.94
CA LYS A 36 21.49 -15.55 7.03
C LYS A 36 21.16 -17.06 7.13
N ALA A 37 21.06 -17.73 5.99
CA ALA A 37 20.76 -19.16 5.93
C ALA A 37 21.92 -20.03 6.42
N GLU A 38 23.16 -19.62 6.15
CA GLU A 38 24.37 -20.31 6.61
C GLU A 38 24.57 -20.14 8.10
N LEU A 39 24.46 -18.92 8.63
CA LEU A 39 24.53 -18.65 10.08
C LEU A 39 23.51 -19.49 10.84
N ARG A 40 22.29 -19.60 10.29
CA ARG A 40 21.24 -20.41 10.88
C ARG A 40 21.62 -21.88 10.99
N ARG A 41 22.19 -22.45 9.94
CA ARG A 41 22.65 -23.85 9.91
C ARG A 41 23.86 -24.07 10.80
N ARG A 42 24.82 -23.13 10.80
CA ARG A 42 26.07 -23.22 11.57
C ARG A 42 25.82 -23.19 13.07
N TYR A 43 24.91 -22.33 13.51
CA TYR A 43 24.59 -22.13 14.92
C TYR A 43 23.31 -22.83 15.38
N ASN A 44 22.72 -23.71 14.56
CA ASN A 44 21.47 -24.41 14.84
C ASN A 44 20.32 -23.49 15.29
N ILE A 45 20.22 -22.30 14.70
CA ILE A 45 19.17 -21.34 15.04
C ILE A 45 17.85 -21.81 14.41
N LEU A 46 16.85 -22.06 15.25
CA LEU A 46 15.56 -22.60 14.79
C LEU A 46 14.70 -21.56 14.05
N GLY A 47 14.66 -20.32 14.55
CA GLY A 47 13.76 -19.29 14.04
C GLY A 47 14.32 -18.55 12.82
N ASN A 48 13.55 -18.51 11.72
CA ASN A 48 13.90 -17.75 10.51
C ASN A 48 13.95 -16.23 10.76
N SER A 49 13.17 -15.73 11.72
CA SER A 49 13.08 -14.31 12.08
C SER A 49 14.09 -13.87 13.14
N CYS A 50 14.86 -14.79 13.75
CA CYS A 50 15.83 -14.48 14.80
C CYS A 50 16.94 -13.56 14.31
N ILE A 51 17.64 -13.96 13.24
CA ILE A 51 18.77 -13.19 12.69
C ILE A 51 18.30 -11.81 12.18
N PRO A 52 17.23 -11.68 11.37
CA PRO A 52 16.72 -10.36 10.98
C PRO A 52 16.38 -9.45 12.17
N ARG A 53 15.80 -10.00 13.24
CA ARG A 53 15.49 -9.24 14.47
C ARG A 53 16.75 -8.77 15.18
N TRP A 54 17.79 -9.61 15.25
CA TRP A 54 19.07 -9.22 15.84
C TRP A 54 19.79 -8.18 15.00
N LEU A 55 19.76 -8.30 13.67
CA LEU A 55 20.30 -7.29 12.75
C LEU A 55 19.60 -5.95 12.93
N LYS A 56 18.28 -5.93 13.08
CA LYS A 56 17.53 -4.69 13.36
C LYS A 56 17.90 -4.06 14.71
N LYS A 57 18.20 -4.87 15.72
CA LYS A 57 18.46 -4.40 17.09
C LYS A 57 19.93 -4.04 17.37
N TYR A 58 20.87 -4.80 16.80
CA TYR A 58 22.32 -4.66 17.07
C TYR A 58 23.14 -4.34 15.82
N GLY A 59 22.53 -4.35 14.64
CA GLY A 59 23.22 -4.02 13.40
C GLY A 59 23.45 -2.52 13.27
N LYS A 60 24.49 -2.16 12.52
CA LYS A 60 24.87 -0.79 12.19
C LYS A 60 24.05 -0.22 11.04
N PHE A 61 23.50 -1.09 10.20
CA PHE A 61 22.70 -0.68 9.05
C PHE A 61 21.32 -0.21 9.50
N THR A 62 20.90 0.95 9.02
CA THR A 62 19.53 1.45 9.15
C THR A 62 18.63 0.60 8.25
N TYR A 63 18.08 -0.48 8.79
CA TYR A 63 17.03 -1.23 8.12
C TYR A 63 15.76 -0.41 8.19
N GLU A 64 15.44 0.30 7.11
CA GLU A 64 14.16 0.99 6.98
C GLU A 64 13.03 -0.03 7.14
N ASP A 65 12.20 0.17 8.16
CA ASP A 65 10.92 -0.49 8.23
C ASP A 65 10.12 0.02 7.05
N LYS A 66 10.04 -0.77 5.98
CA LYS A 66 9.02 -0.57 4.97
C LYS A 66 7.69 -0.81 5.66
N ILE A 67 7.11 0.25 6.21
CA ILE A 67 5.75 0.23 6.73
C ILE A 67 4.85 0.08 5.51
N THR A 68 4.69 -1.16 5.06
CA THR A 68 3.61 -1.49 4.13
C THR A 68 2.33 -1.44 4.95
N PHE A 69 1.75 -0.25 5.06
CA PHE A 69 0.39 -0.08 5.56
C PHE A 69 -0.53 -0.90 4.65
N GLY A 70 -0.85 -2.12 5.09
CA GLY A 70 -1.82 -3.00 4.43
C GLY A 70 -1.45 -3.44 3.02
N ARG A 71 -2.30 -4.29 2.45
CA ARG A 71 -2.31 -4.63 1.02
C ARG A 71 -2.20 -3.33 0.20
N PRO A 72 -1.58 -3.34 -1.00
CA PRO A 72 -1.57 -2.16 -1.87
C PRO A 72 -3.00 -1.63 -1.98
N MET A 73 -3.23 -0.49 -1.33
CA MET A 73 -4.55 0.07 -1.17
C MET A 73 -4.98 0.54 -2.56
N LYS A 74 -5.85 -0.26 -3.18
CA LYS A 74 -6.65 -0.04 -4.40
C LYS A 74 -6.00 0.92 -5.40
N ASP A 75 -5.57 0.38 -6.53
CA ASP A 75 -4.99 1.07 -7.70
C ASP A 75 -5.33 2.58 -7.72
N PRO A 76 -4.34 3.49 -7.63
CA PRO A 76 -4.58 4.94 -7.58
C PRO A 76 -5.54 5.44 -8.66
N GLN A 77 -5.57 4.76 -9.81
CA GLN A 77 -6.49 5.06 -10.90
C GLN A 77 -7.96 4.82 -10.54
N GLN A 78 -8.26 3.76 -9.79
CA GLN A 78 -9.64 3.47 -9.35
C GLN A 78 -10.14 4.49 -8.32
N GLN A 79 -9.25 5.01 -7.47
CA GLN A 79 -9.60 6.07 -6.52
C GLN A 79 -9.95 7.35 -7.28
N ARG A 80 -9.16 7.70 -8.30
CA ARG A 80 -9.41 8.86 -9.14
C ARG A 80 -10.72 8.75 -9.92
N ILE A 81 -11.02 7.59 -10.48
CA ILE A 81 -12.28 7.35 -11.19
C ILE A 81 -13.48 7.55 -10.26
N LYS A 82 -13.44 6.96 -9.05
CA LYS A 82 -14.53 7.10 -8.07
C LYS A 82 -14.75 8.55 -7.65
N GLU A 83 -13.67 9.31 -7.44
CA GLU A 83 -13.76 10.73 -7.10
C GLU A 83 -14.41 11.54 -8.23
N LEU A 84 -14.01 11.28 -9.48
CA LEU A 84 -14.56 11.95 -10.66
C LEU A 84 -16.04 11.61 -10.88
N GLU A 85 -16.44 10.35 -10.69
CA GLU A 85 -17.84 9.92 -10.76
C GLU A 85 -18.70 10.68 -9.73
N ALA A 86 -18.23 10.82 -8.49
CA ALA A 86 -18.93 11.57 -7.45
C ALA A 86 -19.04 13.08 -7.76
N GLN A 87 -18.04 13.66 -8.41
CA GLN A 87 -18.11 15.05 -8.86
C GLN A 87 -19.11 15.22 -10.00
N LEU A 88 -19.16 14.27 -10.95
CA LEU A 88 -20.12 14.30 -12.05
C LEU A 88 -21.57 14.23 -11.55
N THR A 89 -21.89 13.30 -10.65
CA THR A 89 -23.25 13.17 -10.12
C THR A 89 -23.72 14.44 -9.43
N LYS A 90 -22.87 15.05 -8.60
CA LYS A 90 -23.17 16.33 -7.95
C LYS A 90 -23.46 17.45 -8.95
N LYS A 91 -22.66 17.55 -10.01
CA LYS A 91 -22.85 18.54 -11.07
C LYS A 91 -24.12 18.31 -11.87
N GLU A 92 -24.45 17.07 -12.16
CA GLU A 92 -25.70 16.72 -12.84
C GLU A 92 -26.93 17.07 -12.00
N GLU A 93 -26.89 16.85 -10.69
CA GLU A 93 -27.95 17.25 -9.76
C GLU A 93 -28.10 18.77 -9.70
N GLU A 94 -27.00 19.52 -9.55
CA GLU A 94 -26.99 20.99 -9.60
C GLU A 94 -27.63 21.50 -10.90
N LEU A 95 -27.25 20.92 -12.06
CA LEU A 95 -27.82 21.28 -13.36
C LEU A 95 -29.32 20.97 -13.46
N LYS A 96 -29.79 19.85 -12.91
CA LYS A 96 -31.23 19.53 -12.87
C LYS A 96 -32.00 20.58 -12.06
N VAL A 97 -31.47 20.99 -10.93
CA VAL A 97 -32.04 22.04 -10.08
C VAL A 97 -32.10 23.37 -10.85
N PHE A 98 -31.02 23.78 -11.50
CA PHE A 98 -31.01 25.01 -12.30
C PHE A 98 -31.99 24.98 -13.47
N LYS A 99 -32.07 23.86 -14.20
CA LYS A 99 -33.06 23.69 -15.27
C LYS A 99 -34.48 23.86 -14.74
N ARG A 100 -34.77 23.26 -13.58
CA ARG A 100 -36.09 23.37 -12.96
C ARG A 100 -36.40 24.81 -12.52
N PHE A 101 -35.43 25.52 -11.98
CA PHE A 101 -35.60 26.94 -11.65
C PHE A 101 -35.93 27.78 -12.88
N ILE A 102 -35.24 27.54 -13.99
CA ILE A 102 -35.50 28.24 -15.25
C ILE A 102 -36.93 27.97 -15.73
N GLU A 103 -37.39 26.71 -15.72
CA GLU A 103 -38.77 26.35 -16.09
C GLU A 103 -39.83 27.08 -15.26
N ILE A 104 -39.59 27.24 -13.95
CA ILE A 104 -40.51 27.96 -13.06
C ILE A 104 -40.50 29.45 -13.40
N ALA A 105 -39.32 30.04 -13.57
CA ALA A 105 -39.17 31.45 -13.91
C ALA A 105 -39.84 31.80 -15.25
N GLU A 106 -39.67 30.97 -16.28
CA GLU A 106 -40.33 31.16 -17.58
C GLU A 106 -41.86 31.12 -17.44
N ARG A 107 -42.38 30.21 -16.59
CA ARG A 107 -43.82 30.08 -16.34
C ARG A 107 -44.40 31.28 -15.60
N GLU A 108 -43.75 31.73 -14.52
CA GLU A 108 -44.27 32.79 -13.66
C GLU A 108 -44.12 34.18 -14.29
N LEU A 109 -42.99 34.44 -14.93
CA LEU A 109 -42.66 35.75 -15.48
C LEU A 109 -43.08 35.90 -16.96
N LYS A 110 -43.55 34.82 -17.61
CA LYS A 110 -43.92 34.78 -19.04
C LYS A 110 -42.83 35.33 -19.98
N ILE A 111 -41.57 35.17 -19.59
CA ILE A 111 -40.38 35.54 -20.38
C ILE A 111 -39.71 34.27 -20.89
N ASP A 112 -39.18 34.31 -22.11
CA ASP A 112 -38.42 33.20 -22.71
C ASP A 112 -36.94 33.41 -22.33
N ILE A 113 -36.46 32.68 -21.32
CA ILE A 113 -35.11 32.86 -20.74
C ILE A 113 -34.11 32.02 -21.53
N VAL A 114 -34.51 30.85 -22.00
CA VAL A 114 -33.64 29.97 -22.80
C VAL A 114 -33.72 30.31 -24.28
N LYS A 115 -32.55 30.51 -24.90
CA LYS A 115 -32.48 30.68 -26.36
C LYS A 115 -32.79 29.36 -27.07
N LYS A 116 -33.87 29.33 -27.86
CA LYS A 116 -34.22 28.18 -28.70
C LYS A 116 -33.14 27.93 -29.76
N SER A 117 -32.71 26.67 -29.89
CA SER A 117 -31.54 26.20 -30.68
C SER A 117 -31.68 26.32 -32.22
N GLY A 118 -32.62 27.11 -32.72
CA GLY A 118 -32.83 27.37 -34.15
C GLY A 118 -33.04 28.83 -34.53
N SER A 119 -32.87 29.77 -33.58
CA SER A 119 -33.05 31.20 -33.86
C SER A 119 -31.88 31.74 -34.71
N LYS A 120 -32.18 32.16 -35.95
CA LYS A 120 -31.20 32.80 -36.85
C LYS A 120 -30.63 34.03 -36.15
N GLN A 121 -29.31 34.08 -36.02
CA GLN A 121 -28.59 35.23 -35.49
C GLN A 121 -28.85 36.43 -36.42
N SER A 122 -29.39 37.52 -35.87
CA SER A 122 -29.52 38.77 -36.63
C SER A 122 -28.11 39.22 -37.01
N LYS A 123 -27.84 39.32 -38.31
CA LYS A 123 -26.56 39.83 -38.82
C LYS A 123 -26.53 41.33 -38.54
N LYS A 124 -25.47 41.77 -37.87
CA LYS A 124 -25.13 43.18 -37.69
C LYS A 124 -24.62 43.78 -39.00
#